data_AF-A0A8H7IUF4-F1
#
_entry.id   AF-A0A8H7IUF4-F1
#
_cell.length_a   1.000
_cell.length_b   1.000
_cell.length_c   1.000
_cell.angle_alpha   90.00
_cell.angle_beta   90.00
_cell.angle_gamma   90.00
#
_symmetry.space_group_name_H-M   'P 1'
#
loop_
_entity.id
_entity.type
_entity.pdbx_description
1 polymer ?
#
loop_
_entity_poly.entity_id
_entity_poly.type
_entity_poly.pdbx_seq_one_letter_code
_entity_poly.pdbx_strand_id
1 'polypeptide(L)'
;MPFLDTPIAYRTHNMAHDHDHDESPEQLEVKFEQLSLLESEFEDAESEVIRKAEAIKAPLYKKRTDFVASIPHFWSLVFEQCPPEVENFIQPSDTEVFADCFESFEVSRFEVDDPKGSPRSFSLKFGFSENEYFEDKTLEKKFWYRHTKDWDGLVSEPVKINWKKGKDLTQGLTDAAVKLAEARKKTSDRKKEVTLPEYKDLAKKIETATEASVSFFGLFAFVSGYRWVSAEESEEAVKKDKEQLAKIRAGESIEEEEDEDDDDPQDYQETEVFPGGDEVATIIAEDMWPNALRYFKQQFEDDGEEFDDEDLSELDVDMDEDDESDEEVDIRALVGKGKKDDAPPAKKQRKA
;
A
#
# COMPACT_ATOMS: atom_id res chain seq x y z
N MET A 1 -26.74 -70.27 -14.59
CA MET A 1 -26.77 -70.69 -13.18
C MET A 1 -25.88 -69.75 -12.38
N PRO A 2 -26.32 -69.28 -11.21
CA PRO A 2 -26.86 -67.92 -11.11
C PRO A 2 -26.25 -67.11 -9.96
N PHE A 3 -26.21 -65.79 -10.06
CA PHE A 3 -26.23 -64.87 -8.89
C PHE A 3 -26.91 -63.56 -9.36
N LEU A 4 -28.24 -63.50 -9.20
CA LEU A 4 -28.97 -62.72 -8.19
C LEU A 4 -29.22 -61.28 -8.63
N ASP A 5 -30.33 -61.11 -9.34
CA ASP A 5 -31.09 -59.86 -9.42
C ASP A 5 -31.67 -59.55 -8.03
N THR A 6 -31.20 -58.48 -7.40
CA THR A 6 -31.91 -57.83 -6.28
C THR A 6 -32.47 -56.51 -6.78
N PRO A 7 -33.80 -56.29 -6.74
CA PRO A 7 -34.36 -54.98 -7.03
C PRO A 7 -34.05 -54.03 -5.87
N ILE A 8 -33.30 -52.97 -6.15
CA ILE A 8 -33.19 -51.83 -5.23
C ILE A 8 -34.55 -51.16 -5.22
N ALA A 9 -35.30 -51.38 -4.13
CA ALA A 9 -36.50 -50.63 -3.86
C ALA A 9 -36.11 -49.15 -3.70
N TYR A 10 -36.47 -48.32 -4.69
CA TYR A 10 -36.50 -46.88 -4.53
C TYR A 10 -37.52 -46.55 -3.46
N ARG A 11 -37.06 -46.42 -2.23
CA ARG A 11 -37.82 -45.80 -1.15
C ARG A 11 -37.93 -44.34 -1.55
N THR A 12 -39.06 -43.95 -2.12
CA THR A 12 -39.45 -42.55 -2.28
C THR A 12 -39.45 -41.94 -0.88
N HIS A 13 -38.34 -41.30 -0.52
CA HIS A 13 -38.32 -40.41 0.63
C HIS A 13 -39.22 -39.25 0.23
N ASN A 14 -40.45 -39.28 0.74
CA ASN A 14 -41.29 -38.10 0.85
C ASN A 14 -40.41 -37.01 1.43
N MET A 15 -40.00 -36.03 0.61
CA MET A 15 -39.66 -34.71 1.13
C MET A 15 -40.97 -34.12 1.62
N ALA A 16 -41.36 -34.53 2.83
CA ALA A 16 -42.20 -33.71 3.67
C ALA A 16 -41.42 -32.42 3.87
N HIS A 17 -41.96 -31.37 3.27
CA HIS A 17 -41.56 -29.99 3.45
C HIS A 17 -41.95 -29.63 4.89
N ASP A 18 -41.11 -30.01 5.85
CA ASP A 18 -41.34 -29.84 7.29
C ASP A 18 -40.17 -29.08 7.92
N HIS A 19 -40.24 -27.76 7.83
CA HIS A 19 -40.13 -26.79 8.94
C HIS A 19 -39.76 -25.43 8.34
N ASP A 20 -40.77 -24.57 8.21
CA ASP A 20 -40.58 -23.15 8.43
C ASP A 20 -39.98 -23.00 9.84
N HIS A 21 -38.65 -22.95 9.94
CA HIS A 21 -37.99 -22.42 11.12
C HIS A 21 -38.08 -20.89 11.02
N ASP A 22 -39.26 -20.36 11.36
CA ASP A 22 -39.41 -18.94 11.66
C ASP A 22 -38.71 -18.73 13.01
N GLU A 23 -37.42 -18.42 12.96
CA GLU A 23 -36.63 -18.07 14.13
C GLU A 23 -37.22 -16.81 14.76
N SER A 24 -37.40 -16.79 16.08
CA SER A 24 -37.91 -15.57 16.71
C SER A 24 -36.89 -14.44 16.56
N PRO A 25 -37.33 -13.16 16.54
CA PRO A 25 -36.40 -12.02 16.51
C PRO A 25 -35.30 -12.12 17.59
N GLU A 26 -35.67 -12.54 18.81
CA GLU A 26 -34.75 -12.77 19.92
C GLU A 26 -33.72 -13.88 19.64
N GLN A 27 -34.11 -14.95 18.93
CA GLN A 27 -33.18 -16.01 18.53
C GLN A 27 -32.21 -15.55 17.45
N LEU A 28 -32.66 -14.66 16.56
CA LEU A 28 -31.83 -14.06 15.51
C LEU A 28 -30.81 -13.09 16.11
N GLU A 29 -31.24 -12.27 17.07
CA GLU A 29 -30.39 -11.30 17.79
C GLU A 29 -29.24 -11.99 18.51
N VAL A 30 -29.51 -13.04 19.29
CA VAL A 30 -28.48 -13.84 19.97
C VAL A 30 -27.48 -14.45 18.98
N LYS A 31 -27.92 -14.81 17.76
CA LYS A 31 -27.01 -15.32 16.73
C LYS A 31 -26.11 -14.21 16.17
N PHE A 32 -26.64 -13.02 15.93
CA PHE A 32 -25.82 -11.89 15.50
C PHE A 32 -24.77 -11.53 16.54
N GLU A 33 -25.16 -11.50 17.81
CA GLU A 33 -24.23 -11.32 18.93
C GLU A 33 -23.10 -12.38 18.93
N GLN A 34 -23.45 -13.65 18.70
CA GLN A 34 -22.46 -14.73 18.59
C GLN A 34 -21.55 -14.58 17.37
N LEU A 35 -22.08 -14.08 16.24
CA LEU A 35 -21.29 -13.78 15.06
C LEU A 35 -20.31 -12.64 15.33
N SER A 36 -20.73 -11.55 15.97
CA SER A 36 -19.84 -10.44 16.34
C SER A 36 -18.71 -10.87 17.28
N LEU A 37 -18.99 -11.78 18.23
CA LEU A 37 -17.93 -12.37 19.06
C LEU A 37 -16.92 -13.17 18.25
N LEU A 38 -17.42 -13.97 17.29
CA LEU A 38 -16.57 -14.81 16.46
C LEU A 38 -15.72 -13.96 15.49
N GLU A 39 -16.31 -12.93 14.88
CA GLU A 39 -15.60 -11.97 14.03
C GLU A 39 -14.45 -11.31 14.78
N SER A 40 -14.70 -10.84 16.01
CA SER A 40 -13.65 -10.29 16.89
C SER A 40 -12.53 -11.29 17.18
N GLU A 41 -12.84 -12.59 17.38
CA GLU A 41 -11.81 -13.62 17.56
C GLU A 41 -10.95 -13.83 16.30
N PHE A 42 -11.54 -13.72 15.11
CA PHE A 42 -10.78 -13.78 13.85
C PHE A 42 -9.88 -12.55 13.68
N GLU A 43 -10.36 -11.35 13.98
CA GLU A 43 -9.57 -10.12 13.90
C GLU A 43 -8.36 -10.11 14.85
N ASP A 44 -8.57 -10.61 16.08
CA ASP A 44 -7.49 -10.81 17.06
C ASP A 44 -6.45 -11.81 16.51
N ALA A 45 -6.90 -12.92 15.92
CA ALA A 45 -6.02 -13.93 15.34
C ALA A 45 -5.22 -13.39 14.14
N GLU A 46 -5.84 -12.62 13.24
CA GLU A 46 -5.16 -11.97 12.12
C GLU A 46 -4.08 -10.99 12.58
N SER A 47 -4.40 -10.16 13.58
CA SER A 47 -3.45 -9.23 14.17
C SER A 47 -2.22 -9.96 14.72
N GLU A 48 -2.42 -11.09 15.40
CA GLU A 48 -1.34 -11.94 15.90
C GLU A 48 -0.52 -12.60 14.78
N VAL A 49 -1.13 -12.95 13.65
CA VAL A 49 -0.41 -13.45 12.47
C VAL A 49 0.54 -12.39 11.93
N ILE A 50 0.08 -11.14 11.80
CA ILE A 50 0.93 -10.04 11.32
C ILE A 50 2.12 -9.82 12.26
N ARG A 51 1.89 -9.77 13.58
CA ARG A 51 2.97 -9.61 14.58
C ARG A 51 4.02 -10.71 14.47
N LYS A 52 3.60 -11.97 14.37
CA LYS A 52 4.53 -13.10 14.24
C LYS A 52 5.27 -13.09 12.91
N ALA A 53 4.58 -12.76 11.82
CA ALA A 53 5.21 -12.65 10.51
C ALA A 53 6.29 -11.56 10.51
N GLU A 54 6.01 -10.39 11.10
CA GLU A 54 6.98 -9.30 11.23
C GLU A 54 8.18 -9.74 12.07
N ALA A 55 7.97 -10.35 13.23
CA ALA A 55 9.06 -10.83 14.08
C ALA A 55 9.99 -11.83 13.39
N ILE A 56 9.45 -12.68 12.51
CA ILE A 56 10.23 -13.65 11.72
C ILE A 56 10.95 -12.97 10.55
N LYS A 57 10.29 -12.03 9.86
CA LYS A 57 10.81 -11.42 8.63
C LYS A 57 11.78 -10.27 8.90
N ALA A 58 11.63 -9.52 10.00
CA ALA A 58 12.50 -8.38 10.34
C ALA A 58 14.01 -8.67 10.24
N PRO A 59 14.57 -9.77 10.82
CA PRO A 59 16.00 -10.07 10.65
C PRO A 59 16.38 -10.42 9.21
N LEU A 60 15.46 -11.00 8.44
CA LEU A 60 15.67 -11.31 7.01
C LEU A 60 15.64 -10.04 6.16
N TYR A 61 14.74 -9.09 6.45
CA TYR A 61 14.73 -7.78 5.81
C TYR A 61 16.01 -7.02 6.09
N LYS A 62 16.51 -7.05 7.32
CA LYS A 62 17.81 -6.44 7.64
C LYS A 62 18.94 -7.07 6.81
N LYS A 63 19.01 -8.41 6.76
CA LYS A 63 20.00 -9.11 5.92
C LYS A 63 19.88 -8.72 4.45
N ARG A 64 18.66 -8.63 3.93
CA ARG A 64 18.42 -8.18 2.55
C ARG A 64 18.88 -6.75 2.36
N THR A 65 18.52 -5.81 3.24
CA THR A 65 18.93 -4.41 3.15
C THR A 65 20.45 -4.28 3.11
N ASP A 66 21.15 -5.01 3.98
CA ASP A 66 22.62 -5.02 4.02
C ASP A 66 23.20 -5.57 2.69
N PHE A 67 22.58 -6.57 2.08
CA PHE A 67 23.02 -7.18 0.81
C PHE A 67 22.69 -6.31 -0.42
N VAL A 68 21.45 -5.83 -0.56
CA VAL A 68 21.04 -5.08 -1.75
C VAL A 68 21.68 -3.69 -1.82
N ALA A 69 22.23 -3.17 -0.71
CA ALA A 69 23.02 -1.95 -0.71
C ALA A 69 24.29 -2.04 -1.58
N SER A 70 24.81 -3.24 -1.85
CA SER A 70 25.93 -3.44 -2.79
C SER A 70 25.48 -3.64 -4.24
N ILE A 71 24.17 -3.65 -4.52
CA ILE A 71 23.61 -3.83 -5.86
C ILE A 71 23.16 -2.46 -6.39
N PRO A 72 23.88 -1.86 -7.36
CA PRO A 72 23.49 -0.57 -7.91
C PRO A 72 22.08 -0.60 -8.50
N HIS A 73 21.32 0.47 -8.27
CA HIS A 73 19.96 0.66 -8.81
C HIS A 73 18.94 -0.41 -8.42
N PHE A 74 19.22 -1.25 -7.41
CA PHE A 74 18.32 -2.35 -7.02
C PHE A 74 16.87 -1.89 -6.86
N TRP A 75 16.63 -0.83 -6.09
CA TRP A 75 15.27 -0.33 -5.85
C TRP A 75 14.66 0.37 -7.06
N SER A 76 15.45 1.07 -7.88
CA SER A 76 14.97 1.66 -9.14
C SER A 76 14.42 0.57 -10.07
N LEU A 77 15.17 -0.52 -10.25
CA LEU A 77 14.76 -1.66 -11.09
C LEU A 77 13.56 -2.41 -10.51
N VAL A 78 13.45 -2.51 -9.18
CA VAL A 78 12.25 -3.06 -8.53
C VAL A 78 11.00 -2.22 -8.84
N PHE A 79 11.12 -0.89 -8.80
CA PHE A 79 10.00 0.01 -9.08
C PHE A 79 9.69 0.10 -10.59
N GLU A 80 10.64 -0.13 -11.48
CA GLU A 80 10.38 -0.27 -12.93
C GLU A 80 9.47 -1.45 -13.24
N GLN A 81 9.54 -2.53 -12.44
CA GLN A 81 8.70 -3.72 -12.56
C GLN A 81 7.43 -3.66 -11.68
N CYS A 82 7.07 -2.48 -11.15
CA CYS A 82 5.92 -2.37 -10.26
C CYS A 82 4.59 -2.76 -10.95
N PRO A 83 3.59 -3.23 -10.18
CA PRO A 83 2.27 -3.53 -10.74
C PRO A 83 1.61 -2.31 -11.41
N PRO A 84 0.71 -2.52 -12.40
CA PRO A 84 0.02 -1.43 -13.10
C PRO A 84 -0.68 -0.43 -12.18
N GLU A 85 -1.21 -0.90 -11.05
CA GLU A 85 -1.85 -0.09 -10.01
C GLU A 85 -0.90 0.96 -9.42
N VAL A 86 0.40 0.68 -9.36
CA VAL A 86 1.45 1.61 -8.94
C VAL A 86 2.02 2.37 -10.14
N GLU A 87 2.26 1.68 -11.26
CA GLU A 87 2.84 2.25 -12.49
C GLU A 87 2.02 3.45 -13.01
N ASN A 88 0.69 3.38 -12.92
CA ASN A 88 -0.21 4.45 -13.34
C ASN A 88 0.04 5.80 -12.64
N PHE A 89 0.72 5.79 -11.49
CA PHE A 89 1.07 6.97 -10.71
C PHE A 89 2.52 7.40 -10.88
N ILE A 90 3.31 6.73 -11.73
CA ILE A 90 4.72 7.08 -11.98
C ILE A 90 4.81 7.81 -13.32
N GLN A 91 5.11 9.12 -13.29
CA GLN A 91 5.36 9.90 -14.49
C GLN A 91 6.79 9.72 -14.99
N PRO A 92 7.06 10.00 -16.29
CA PRO A 92 8.43 9.97 -16.81
C PRO A 92 9.42 10.84 -16.00
N SER A 93 8.96 11.98 -15.46
CA SER A 93 9.78 12.83 -14.59
C SER A 93 10.06 12.18 -13.23
N ASP A 94 9.16 11.34 -12.71
CA ASP A 94 9.38 10.60 -11.47
C ASP A 94 10.38 9.47 -11.71
N THR A 95 10.28 8.79 -12.85
CA THR A 95 11.23 7.76 -13.30
C THR A 95 12.66 8.31 -13.36
N GLU A 96 12.87 9.54 -13.85
CA GLU A 96 14.19 10.18 -13.84
C GLU A 96 14.75 10.31 -12.41
N VAL A 97 13.92 10.71 -11.44
CA VAL A 97 14.34 10.78 -10.04
C VAL A 97 14.67 9.39 -9.49
N PHE A 98 13.85 8.38 -9.80
CA PHE A 98 14.10 7.02 -9.36
C PHE A 98 15.38 6.42 -9.96
N ALA A 99 15.63 6.64 -11.25
CA ALA A 99 16.81 6.09 -11.93
C ALA A 99 18.12 6.69 -11.39
N ASP A 100 18.15 8.02 -11.18
CA ASP A 100 19.39 8.74 -10.87
C ASP A 100 19.62 8.94 -9.37
N CYS A 101 18.56 8.94 -8.55
CA CYS A 101 18.63 9.44 -7.18
C CYS A 101 18.19 8.44 -6.11
N PHE A 102 17.52 7.34 -6.44
CA PHE A 102 16.93 6.44 -5.45
C PHE A 102 17.95 5.41 -4.94
N GLU A 103 18.32 5.53 -3.67
CA GLU A 103 19.40 4.74 -3.06
C GLU A 103 18.88 3.59 -2.20
N SER A 104 17.83 3.84 -1.41
CA SER A 104 17.35 2.86 -0.44
C SER A 104 15.87 2.95 -0.22
N PHE A 105 15.26 1.82 0.11
CA PHE A 105 13.87 1.72 0.48
C PHE A 105 13.73 0.84 1.73
N GLU A 106 12.84 1.22 2.63
CA GLU A 106 12.55 0.48 3.84
C GLU A 106 11.06 0.57 4.19
N VAL A 107 10.48 -0.55 4.60
CA VAL A 107 9.13 -0.60 5.19
C VAL A 107 9.24 -1.01 6.64
N SER A 108 8.58 -0.28 7.54
CA SER A 108 8.57 -0.57 8.98
C SER A 108 7.15 -0.57 9.54
N ARG A 109 6.77 -1.63 10.25
CA ARG A 109 5.52 -1.70 11.02
C ARG A 109 5.68 -1.08 12.40
N PHE A 110 5.68 0.25 12.45
CA PHE A 110 6.08 1.00 13.65
C PHE A 110 5.13 0.89 14.85
N GLU A 111 3.89 0.39 14.67
CA GLU A 111 2.91 0.13 15.75
C GLU A 111 2.71 -1.36 16.05
N VAL A 112 3.54 -2.26 15.51
CA VAL A 112 3.34 -3.73 15.62
C VAL A 112 3.19 -4.22 17.07
N ASP A 113 3.96 -3.61 17.98
CA ASP A 113 3.97 -3.93 19.42
C ASP A 113 3.25 -2.89 20.29
N ASP A 114 2.65 -1.85 19.69
CA ASP A 114 1.91 -0.84 20.43
C ASP A 114 0.51 -1.40 20.82
N PRO A 115 0.17 -1.52 22.12
CA PRO A 115 -1.15 -1.99 22.54
C PRO A 115 -2.31 -1.09 22.11
N LYS A 116 -2.02 0.18 21.77
CA LYS A 116 -2.98 1.16 21.25
C LYS A 116 -2.90 1.34 19.74
N GLY A 117 -1.89 0.75 19.10
CA GLY A 117 -1.67 0.82 17.67
C GLY A 117 -2.15 -0.44 16.96
N SER A 118 -1.98 -0.44 15.64
CA SER A 118 -2.33 -1.59 14.80
C SER A 118 -1.09 -2.19 14.14
N PRO A 119 -0.94 -3.53 14.09
CA PRO A 119 0.12 -4.16 13.32
C PRO A 119 -0.04 -3.94 11.80
N ARG A 120 -1.19 -3.45 11.34
CA ARG A 120 -1.43 -3.05 9.95
C ARG A 120 -0.86 -1.65 9.63
N SER A 121 -0.48 -0.85 10.63
CA SER A 121 0.18 0.44 10.40
C SER A 121 1.63 0.23 9.95
N PHE A 122 2.08 0.99 8.95
CA PHE A 122 3.42 0.90 8.39
C PHE A 122 3.96 2.25 7.93
N SER A 123 5.28 2.38 7.80
CA SER A 123 5.94 3.51 7.16
C SER A 123 6.70 3.08 5.91
N LEU A 124 6.68 3.93 4.90
CA LEU A 124 7.47 3.81 3.67
C LEU A 124 8.58 4.84 3.74
N LYS A 125 9.83 4.41 3.73
CA LYS A 125 11.00 5.28 3.85
C LYS A 125 11.87 5.17 2.62
N PHE A 126 11.95 6.27 1.88
CA PHE A 126 12.70 6.40 0.64
C PHE A 126 13.98 7.19 0.93
N GLY A 127 15.14 6.63 0.61
CA GLY A 127 16.44 7.29 0.70
C GLY A 127 16.92 7.75 -0.66
N PHE A 128 17.39 8.99 -0.73
CA PHE A 128 17.84 9.63 -1.97
C PHE A 128 19.24 10.21 -1.84
N SER A 129 20.00 10.09 -2.92
CA SER A 129 21.28 10.77 -3.11
C SER A 129 21.08 12.29 -3.23
N GLU A 130 22.18 13.06 -3.13
CA GLU A 130 22.11 14.49 -3.45
C GLU A 130 21.71 14.68 -4.91
N ASN A 131 20.58 15.36 -5.14
CA ASN A 131 19.97 15.48 -6.46
C ASN A 131 19.54 16.92 -6.77
N GLU A 132 19.11 17.19 -7.99
CA GLU A 132 18.70 18.54 -8.40
C GLU A 132 17.23 18.87 -8.09
N TYR A 133 16.44 17.92 -7.61
CA TYR A 133 14.99 18.05 -7.46
C TYR A 133 14.59 18.59 -6.09
N PHE A 134 15.15 18.05 -5.01
CA PHE A 134 14.83 18.43 -3.63
C PHE A 134 16.05 18.32 -2.70
N GLU A 135 15.93 18.85 -1.49
CA GLU A 135 17.00 18.85 -0.47
C GLU A 135 16.98 17.60 0.43
N ASP A 136 15.88 16.87 0.45
CA ASP A 136 15.65 15.72 1.33
C ASP A 136 16.48 14.51 0.92
N LYS A 137 17.29 14.00 1.86
CA LYS A 137 17.97 12.70 1.70
C LYS A 137 17.08 11.52 2.06
N THR A 138 16.00 11.77 2.78
CA THR A 138 15.06 10.76 3.22
C THR A 138 13.67 11.35 3.26
N LEU A 139 12.73 10.67 2.62
CA LEU A 139 11.30 10.95 2.73
C LEU A 139 10.64 9.73 3.38
N GLU A 140 10.11 9.90 4.58
CA GLU A 140 9.37 8.85 5.29
C GLU A 140 7.89 9.25 5.35
N LYS A 141 7.01 8.38 4.85
CA LYS A 141 5.57 8.53 4.95
C LYS A 141 4.97 7.42 5.82
N LYS A 142 4.20 7.80 6.82
CA LYS A 142 3.52 6.88 7.75
C LYS A 142 2.06 6.69 7.38
N PHE A 143 1.60 5.47 7.47
CA PHE A 143 0.22 5.06 7.29
C PHE A 143 -0.24 4.38 8.57
N TRP A 144 -1.29 4.92 9.17
CA TRP A 144 -1.91 4.38 10.37
C TRP A 144 -3.20 3.68 9.98
N TYR A 145 -3.36 2.45 10.43
CA TYR A 145 -4.64 1.77 10.34
C TYR A 145 -5.56 2.29 11.44
N ARG A 146 -6.74 2.76 11.05
CA ARG A 146 -7.75 3.33 11.94
C ARG A 146 -9.08 2.60 11.76
N HIS A 147 -9.80 2.54 12.87
CA HIS A 147 -11.10 1.90 13.00
C HIS A 147 -12.12 2.90 13.54
N THR A 148 -13.31 2.92 12.94
CA THR A 148 -14.54 3.55 13.43
C THR A 148 -15.70 2.59 13.19
N LYS A 149 -16.87 2.85 13.80
CA LYS A 149 -18.07 2.00 13.69
C LYS A 149 -18.45 1.68 12.24
N ASP A 150 -18.22 2.63 11.34
CA ASP A 150 -18.62 2.64 9.94
C ASP A 150 -17.46 2.37 8.95
N TRP A 151 -16.20 2.39 9.40
CA TRP A 151 -15.06 2.36 8.49
C TRP A 151 -13.76 1.88 9.14
N ASP A 152 -13.02 1.09 8.37
CA ASP A 152 -11.65 0.70 8.64
C ASP A 152 -10.76 1.07 7.45
N GLY A 153 -9.58 1.63 7.72
CA GLY A 153 -8.63 1.89 6.65
C GLY A 153 -7.39 2.67 7.05
N LEU A 154 -6.57 2.96 6.05
CA LEU A 154 -5.32 3.69 6.25
C LEU A 154 -5.57 5.20 6.18
N VAL A 155 -5.05 5.89 7.18
CA VAL A 155 -4.90 7.35 7.15
C VAL A 155 -3.43 7.72 7.19
N SER A 156 -3.10 8.89 6.71
CA SER A 156 -1.75 9.43 6.69
C SER A 156 -1.74 10.93 6.99
N GLU A 157 -0.55 11.51 6.99
CA GLU A 157 -0.33 12.94 7.06
C GLU A 157 0.54 13.39 5.88
N PRO A 158 0.38 14.64 5.40
CA PRO A 158 1.25 15.17 4.36
C PRO A 158 2.69 15.31 4.86
N VAL A 159 3.63 14.85 4.05
CA VAL A 159 5.07 14.99 4.28
C VAL A 159 5.59 16.11 3.39
N LYS A 160 6.28 17.08 4.00
CA LYS A 160 6.87 18.20 3.27
C LYS A 160 8.07 17.72 2.46
N ILE A 161 8.02 17.88 1.14
CA ILE A 161 9.17 17.76 0.25
C ILE A 161 9.78 19.16 0.06
N ASN A 162 11.08 19.29 0.27
CA ASN A 162 11.84 20.53 0.12
C ASN A 162 12.32 20.67 -1.32
N TRP A 163 11.37 20.86 -2.23
CA TRP A 163 11.62 21.07 -3.65
C TRP A 163 12.57 22.24 -3.91
N LYS A 164 13.56 22.00 -4.76
CA LYS A 164 14.43 23.05 -5.30
C LYS A 164 13.65 23.91 -6.30
N LYS A 165 14.14 25.13 -6.50
CA LYS A 165 13.44 26.14 -7.30
C LYS A 165 13.12 25.63 -8.71
N GLY A 166 11.83 25.51 -9.02
CA GLY A 166 11.33 25.12 -10.35
C GLY A 166 11.44 23.62 -10.64
N LYS A 167 11.63 22.79 -9.60
CA LYS A 167 11.79 21.33 -9.71
C LYS A 167 10.69 20.53 -9.02
N ASP A 168 9.63 21.22 -8.59
CA ASP A 168 8.47 20.58 -7.96
C ASP A 168 7.64 19.81 -9.01
N LEU A 169 7.75 18.48 -8.95
CA LEU A 169 7.06 17.56 -9.85
C LEU A 169 5.55 17.46 -9.55
N THR A 170 5.11 17.98 -8.41
CA THR A 170 3.71 17.98 -7.98
C THR A 170 3.01 19.32 -8.22
N GLN A 171 3.69 20.26 -8.90
CA GLN A 171 3.16 21.58 -9.23
C GLN A 171 2.60 22.35 -8.01
N GLY A 172 3.21 22.14 -6.83
CA GLY A 172 2.82 22.76 -5.57
C GLY A 172 1.58 22.17 -4.92
N LEU A 173 1.16 20.96 -5.31
CA LEU A 173 0.08 20.21 -4.64
C LEU A 173 0.54 19.71 -3.27
N THR A 174 1.74 19.13 -3.16
CA THR A 174 2.30 18.68 -1.87
C THR A 174 2.42 19.82 -0.86
N ASP A 175 2.89 20.98 -1.30
CA ASP A 175 2.96 22.20 -0.48
C ASP A 175 1.59 22.71 -0.02
N ALA A 176 0.58 22.60 -0.88
CA ALA A 176 -0.79 23.01 -0.54
C ALA A 176 -1.44 22.04 0.45
N ALA A 177 -1.20 20.73 0.31
CA ALA A 177 -1.64 19.72 1.27
C ALA A 177 -1.03 19.94 2.67
N VAL A 178 0.28 20.24 2.74
CA VAL A 178 0.94 20.58 4.02
C VAL A 178 0.31 21.83 4.65
N LYS A 179 0.06 22.89 3.87
CA LYS A 179 -0.61 24.10 4.39
C LYS A 179 -2.01 23.82 4.91
N LEU A 180 -2.78 22.99 4.20
CA LEU A 180 -4.10 22.58 4.65
C LEU A 180 -3.99 21.78 5.96
N ALA A 181 -3.06 20.84 6.07
CA ALA A 181 -2.82 20.10 7.32
C ALA A 181 -2.44 21.02 8.49
N GLU A 182 -1.62 22.04 8.27
CA GLU A 182 -1.30 23.05 9.29
C GLU A 182 -2.51 23.92 9.68
N ALA A 183 -3.37 24.26 8.73
CA ALA A 183 -4.61 24.99 9.00
C ALA A 183 -5.61 24.14 9.79
N ARG A 184 -5.73 22.85 9.44
CA ARG A 184 -6.57 21.85 10.13
C ARG A 184 -6.23 21.73 11.62
N LYS A 185 -4.94 21.79 11.99
CA LYS A 185 -4.50 21.79 13.41
C LYS A 185 -5.06 22.95 14.24
N LYS A 186 -5.53 24.02 13.59
CA LYS A 186 -6.09 25.22 14.24
C LYS A 186 -7.62 25.20 14.28
N THR A 187 -8.28 24.24 13.63
CA THR A 187 -9.73 24.04 13.70
C THR A 187 -10.05 22.85 14.60
N SER A 188 -11.01 23.01 15.51
CA SER A 188 -11.55 21.89 16.29
C SER A 188 -12.78 21.26 15.64
N ASP A 189 -13.31 21.89 14.60
CA ASP A 189 -14.53 21.48 13.90
C ASP A 189 -14.18 21.14 12.44
N ARG A 190 -14.12 19.84 12.16
CA ARG A 190 -13.76 19.28 10.84
C ARG A 190 -14.79 19.65 9.75
N LYS A 191 -16.07 19.79 10.10
CA LYS A 191 -17.15 20.20 9.16
C LYS A 191 -16.95 21.63 8.63
N LYS A 192 -16.13 22.45 9.30
CA LYS A 192 -15.79 23.81 8.86
C LYS A 192 -14.55 23.89 7.97
N GLU A 193 -13.88 22.77 7.70
CA GLU A 193 -12.65 22.77 6.88
C GLU A 193 -12.87 23.26 5.46
N VAL A 194 -14.02 22.95 4.87
CA VAL A 194 -14.43 23.42 3.53
C VAL A 194 -14.43 24.96 3.41
N THR A 195 -14.48 25.67 4.53
CA THR A 195 -14.45 27.13 4.57
C THR A 195 -13.03 27.72 4.57
N LEU A 196 -12.02 26.90 4.87
CA LEU A 196 -10.63 27.34 4.97
C LEU A 196 -10.11 27.84 3.62
N PRO A 197 -9.35 28.96 3.59
CA PRO A 197 -8.68 29.41 2.37
C PRO A 197 -7.77 28.35 1.76
N GLU A 198 -7.04 27.61 2.60
CA GLU A 198 -6.13 26.53 2.20
C GLU A 198 -6.86 25.36 1.57
N TYR A 199 -8.07 25.04 2.06
CA TYR A 199 -8.93 24.00 1.47
C TYR A 199 -9.32 24.39 0.05
N LYS A 200 -9.84 25.61 -0.12
CA LYS A 200 -10.26 26.13 -1.42
C LYS A 200 -9.11 26.29 -2.41
N ASP A 201 -7.92 26.65 -1.92
CA ASP A 201 -6.70 26.73 -2.74
C ASP A 201 -6.31 25.35 -3.26
N LEU A 202 -6.29 24.33 -2.38
CA LEU A 202 -5.95 22.97 -2.76
C LEU A 202 -6.98 22.34 -3.70
N ALA A 203 -8.27 22.43 -3.38
CA ALA A 203 -9.35 21.92 -4.23
C ALA A 203 -9.26 22.52 -5.64
N LYS A 204 -9.05 23.84 -5.73
CA LYS A 204 -8.88 24.52 -7.02
C LYS A 204 -7.61 24.08 -7.75
N LYS A 205 -6.50 23.86 -7.05
CA LYS A 205 -5.25 23.36 -7.65
C LYS A 205 -5.44 21.96 -8.24
N ILE A 206 -6.17 21.08 -7.55
CA ILE A 206 -6.52 19.74 -8.04
C ILE A 206 -7.43 19.85 -9.27
N GLU A 207 -8.51 20.65 -9.20
CA GLU A 207 -9.43 20.85 -10.33
C GLU A 207 -8.75 21.41 -11.58
N THR A 208 -7.73 22.26 -11.39
CA THR A 208 -6.99 22.90 -12.49
C THR A 208 -5.73 22.15 -12.90
N ALA A 209 -5.40 21.02 -12.27
CA ALA A 209 -4.26 20.20 -12.65
C ALA A 209 -4.49 19.66 -14.07
N THR A 210 -3.50 19.88 -14.94
CA THR A 210 -3.61 19.55 -16.37
C THR A 210 -2.94 18.23 -16.75
N GLU A 211 -2.25 17.59 -15.80
CA GLU A 211 -1.61 16.29 -16.02
C GLU A 211 -2.67 15.19 -16.02
N ALA A 212 -2.51 14.21 -16.91
CA ALA A 212 -3.46 13.11 -17.05
C ALA A 212 -3.43 12.14 -15.86
N SER A 213 -2.35 12.17 -15.09
CA SER A 213 -2.05 11.32 -13.94
C SER A 213 -1.17 12.12 -12.99
N VAL A 214 -1.34 11.91 -11.70
CA VAL A 214 -0.55 12.62 -10.68
C VAL A 214 0.86 12.04 -10.59
N SER A 215 1.84 12.88 -10.27
CA SER A 215 3.20 12.43 -9.93
C SER A 215 3.20 11.48 -8.73
N PHE A 216 4.11 10.51 -8.73
CA PHE A 216 4.31 9.58 -7.60
C PHE A 216 4.56 10.34 -6.30
N PHE A 217 5.29 11.46 -6.37
CA PHE A 217 5.57 12.29 -5.20
C PHE A 217 4.31 12.93 -4.59
N GLY A 218 3.17 12.90 -5.31
CA GLY A 218 1.85 13.20 -4.77
C GLY A 218 1.45 12.25 -3.63
N LEU A 219 1.98 11.02 -3.58
CA LEU A 219 1.77 10.10 -2.46
C LEU A 219 2.14 10.76 -1.12
N PHE A 220 3.19 11.60 -1.09
CA PHE A 220 3.58 12.32 0.12
C PHE A 220 2.52 13.32 0.61
N ALA A 221 1.57 13.72 -0.23
CA ALA A 221 0.42 14.54 0.16
C ALA A 221 -0.81 13.74 0.63
N PHE A 222 -0.88 12.43 0.34
CA PHE A 222 -2.03 11.58 0.66
C PHE A 222 -2.42 11.63 2.14
N VAL A 223 -3.72 11.65 2.43
CA VAL A 223 -4.26 11.74 3.80
C VAL A 223 -5.24 10.62 4.11
N SER A 224 -6.19 10.29 3.22
CA SER A 224 -7.14 9.19 3.43
C SER A 224 -7.91 8.86 2.14
N GLY A 225 -8.25 7.58 1.93
CA GLY A 225 -9.13 7.14 0.84
C GLY A 225 -10.62 7.40 1.09
N TYR A 226 -11.00 7.77 2.31
CA TYR A 226 -12.35 8.19 2.67
C TYR A 226 -12.30 9.49 3.47
N ARG A 227 -12.49 9.43 4.79
CA ARG A 227 -12.32 10.54 5.72
C ARG A 227 -11.07 10.33 6.57
N TRP A 228 -10.46 11.40 7.04
CA TRP A 228 -9.35 11.29 7.98
C TRP A 228 -9.87 11.00 9.39
N VAL A 229 -9.35 9.97 10.03
CA VAL A 229 -9.69 9.51 11.38
C VAL A 229 -8.51 9.75 12.33
N SER A 230 -8.78 10.36 13.48
CA SER A 230 -7.73 10.59 14.49
C SER A 230 -7.34 9.33 15.25
N ALA A 231 -6.18 9.35 15.90
CA ALA A 231 -5.79 8.28 16.82
C ALA A 231 -6.76 8.18 18.01
N GLU A 232 -7.20 9.32 18.54
CA GLU A 232 -8.13 9.41 19.66
C GLU A 232 -9.52 8.86 19.31
N GLU A 233 -10.05 9.24 18.14
CA GLU A 233 -11.34 8.73 17.64
C GLU A 233 -11.30 7.21 17.44
N SER A 234 -10.21 6.70 16.87
CA SER A 234 -10.06 5.26 16.68
C SER A 234 -9.87 4.50 18.00
N GLU A 235 -9.12 5.07 18.97
CA GLU A 235 -9.00 4.48 20.30
C GLU A 235 -10.36 4.46 21.04
N GLU A 236 -11.18 5.50 20.86
CA GLU A 236 -12.53 5.55 21.43
C GLU A 236 -13.46 4.51 20.81
N ALA A 237 -13.47 4.35 19.48
CA ALA A 237 -14.25 3.34 18.78
C ALA A 237 -13.89 1.93 19.27
N VAL A 238 -12.61 1.56 19.20
CA VAL A 238 -12.12 0.25 19.66
C VAL A 238 -12.47 -0.02 21.13
N LYS A 239 -12.45 1.02 21.97
CA LYS A 239 -12.85 0.89 23.37
C LYS A 239 -14.36 0.59 23.50
N LYS A 240 -15.20 1.30 22.73
CA LYS A 240 -16.66 1.05 22.70
C LYS A 240 -16.96 -0.38 22.23
N ASP A 241 -16.30 -0.86 21.18
CA ASP A 241 -16.53 -2.22 20.68
C ASP A 241 -16.14 -3.27 21.73
N LYS A 242 -15.00 -3.08 22.40
CA LYS A 242 -14.57 -3.97 23.50
C LYS A 242 -15.56 -3.97 24.66
N GLU A 243 -16.15 -2.82 25.00
CA GLU A 243 -17.18 -2.72 26.02
C GLU A 243 -18.49 -3.41 25.58
N GLN A 244 -18.90 -3.27 24.31
CA GLN A 244 -20.06 -3.96 23.75
C GLN A 244 -19.85 -5.49 23.70
N LEU A 245 -18.72 -5.97 23.19
CA LEU A 245 -18.37 -7.39 23.17
C LEU A 245 -18.29 -7.99 24.58
N ALA A 246 -17.86 -7.21 25.59
CA ALA A 246 -17.88 -7.64 26.97
C ALA A 246 -19.31 -7.81 27.52
N LYS A 247 -20.23 -6.91 27.18
CA LYS A 247 -21.66 -7.03 27.52
C LYS A 247 -22.29 -8.27 26.86
N ILE A 248 -22.01 -8.50 25.57
CA ILE A 248 -22.47 -9.70 24.85
C ILE A 248 -21.97 -10.97 25.57
N ARG A 249 -20.68 -11.04 25.91
CA ARG A 249 -20.11 -12.19 26.64
C ARG A 249 -20.74 -12.40 28.02
N ALA A 250 -21.22 -11.33 28.66
CA ALA A 250 -21.93 -11.38 29.93
C ALA A 250 -23.41 -11.73 29.80
N GLY A 251 -23.96 -11.80 28.58
CA GLY A 251 -25.39 -11.99 28.33
C GLY A 251 -26.24 -10.77 28.67
N GLU A 252 -25.63 -9.57 28.63
CA GLU A 252 -26.32 -8.29 28.82
C GLU A 252 -26.79 -7.77 27.45
N SER A 253 -28.03 -7.28 27.37
CA SER A 253 -28.59 -6.68 26.17
C SER A 253 -27.83 -5.40 25.78
N ILE A 254 -27.49 -5.27 24.50
CA ILE A 254 -26.92 -4.04 23.96
C ILE A 254 -28.07 -3.10 23.59
N GLU A 255 -28.00 -1.85 24.05
CA GLU A 255 -28.87 -0.81 23.51
C GLU A 255 -28.29 -0.41 22.13
N GLU A 256 -29.08 -0.55 21.07
CA GLU A 256 -28.75 0.00 19.76
C GLU A 256 -28.59 1.53 19.91
N GLU A 257 -27.35 2.02 19.80
CA GLU A 257 -27.12 3.47 19.68
C GLU A 257 -27.67 3.93 18.33
N GLU A 258 -28.64 4.85 18.33
CA GLU A 258 -29.16 5.47 17.10
C GLU A 258 -27.99 6.03 16.27
N ASP A 259 -27.89 5.58 15.01
CA ASP A 259 -26.88 6.05 14.06
C ASP A 259 -27.14 7.53 13.74
N GLU A 260 -26.50 8.44 14.49
CA GLU A 260 -26.70 9.89 14.30
C GLU A 260 -26.03 10.47 13.03
N ASP A 261 -25.26 9.69 12.26
CA ASP A 261 -24.36 10.21 11.21
C ASP A 261 -24.55 9.58 9.80
N ASP A 262 -25.74 9.07 9.46
CA ASP A 262 -26.00 8.45 8.14
C ASP A 262 -26.09 9.47 6.96
N ASP A 263 -25.99 10.78 7.24
CA ASP A 263 -26.11 11.87 6.25
C ASP A 263 -24.97 12.90 6.41
N ASP A 264 -23.69 12.49 6.34
CA ASP A 264 -22.61 13.46 6.10
C ASP A 264 -22.44 13.74 4.60
N PRO A 265 -22.92 14.88 4.07
CA PRO A 265 -22.84 15.19 2.64
C PRO A 265 -21.43 15.63 2.20
N GLN A 266 -20.43 15.66 3.10
CA GLN A 266 -19.11 16.19 2.80
C GLN A 266 -18.31 15.23 1.92
N ASP A 267 -17.90 15.70 0.74
CA ASP A 267 -16.95 15.01 -0.11
C ASP A 267 -15.52 15.22 0.41
N TYR A 268 -15.01 14.23 1.13
CA TYR A 268 -13.67 14.26 1.70
C TYR A 268 -12.55 14.16 0.64
N GLN A 269 -12.88 13.73 -0.58
CA GLN A 269 -11.91 13.49 -1.65
C GLN A 269 -11.62 14.74 -2.49
N GLU A 270 -12.39 15.83 -2.35
CA GLU A 270 -12.18 17.09 -3.07
C GLU A 270 -10.77 17.70 -2.85
N THR A 271 -10.14 17.39 -1.72
CA THR A 271 -8.78 17.85 -1.37
C THR A 271 -7.73 16.74 -1.36
N GLU A 272 -8.06 15.54 -1.84
CA GLU A 272 -7.12 14.43 -1.91
C GLU A 272 -6.24 14.57 -3.16
N VAL A 273 -4.93 14.76 -2.95
CA VAL A 273 -3.94 14.99 -4.01
C VAL A 273 -3.62 13.70 -4.74
N PHE A 274 -3.71 12.57 -4.06
CA PHE A 274 -3.31 11.27 -4.59
C PHE A 274 -4.44 10.25 -4.33
N PRO A 275 -5.50 10.27 -5.15
CA PRO A 275 -6.61 9.32 -5.03
C PRO A 275 -6.09 7.87 -5.13
N GLY A 276 -6.54 6.98 -4.24
CA GLY A 276 -6.05 5.60 -4.17
C GLY A 276 -4.67 5.43 -3.53
N GLY A 277 -4.18 6.45 -2.81
CA GLY A 277 -2.87 6.39 -2.16
C GLY A 277 -2.74 5.31 -1.08
N ASP A 278 -3.84 4.90 -0.46
CA ASP A 278 -3.93 3.75 0.43
C ASP A 278 -3.70 2.43 -0.29
N GLU A 279 -4.30 2.24 -1.48
CA GLU A 279 -4.09 1.06 -2.31
C GLU A 279 -2.63 0.97 -2.78
N VAL A 280 -2.10 2.08 -3.34
CA VAL A 280 -0.69 2.15 -3.78
C VAL A 280 0.26 1.88 -2.62
N ALA A 281 0.05 2.50 -1.46
CA ALA A 281 0.88 2.27 -0.29
C ALA A 281 0.80 0.82 0.22
N THR A 282 -0.39 0.21 0.17
CA THR A 282 -0.59 -1.20 0.54
C THR A 282 0.14 -2.13 -0.40
N ILE A 283 0.06 -1.92 -1.73
CA ILE A 283 0.80 -2.73 -2.71
C ILE A 283 2.31 -2.61 -2.48
N ILE A 284 2.80 -1.40 -2.23
CA ILE A 284 4.23 -1.19 -1.95
C ILE A 284 4.65 -1.93 -0.66
N ALA A 285 3.85 -1.86 0.42
CA ALA A 285 4.19 -2.43 1.72
C ALA A 285 4.00 -3.96 1.81
N GLU A 286 2.95 -4.48 1.18
CA GLU A 286 2.49 -5.86 1.34
C GLU A 286 2.88 -6.78 0.18
N ASP A 287 3.20 -6.22 -1.00
CA ASP A 287 3.65 -6.99 -2.17
C ASP A 287 5.07 -6.64 -2.60
N MET A 288 5.33 -5.39 -3.03
CA MET A 288 6.63 -5.01 -3.57
C MET A 288 7.74 -5.17 -2.54
N TRP A 289 7.51 -4.71 -1.30
CA TRP A 289 8.51 -4.83 -0.24
C TRP A 289 8.83 -6.29 0.09
N PRO A 290 7.88 -7.20 0.38
CA PRO A 290 8.21 -8.61 0.62
C PRO A 290 8.82 -9.31 -0.60
N ASN A 291 8.39 -8.95 -1.81
CA ASN A 291 8.75 -9.63 -3.05
C ASN A 291 9.80 -8.89 -3.90
N ALA A 292 10.55 -7.94 -3.32
CA ALA A 292 11.51 -7.11 -4.07
C ALA A 292 12.51 -7.92 -4.91
N LEU A 293 12.97 -9.07 -4.41
CA LEU A 293 13.90 -9.94 -5.16
C LEU A 293 13.24 -10.53 -6.43
N ARG A 294 11.94 -10.82 -6.38
CA ARG A 294 11.17 -11.32 -7.54
C ARG A 294 11.08 -10.23 -8.60
N TYR A 295 10.69 -9.01 -8.22
CA TYR A 295 10.62 -7.87 -9.13
C TYR A 295 11.98 -7.55 -9.75
N PHE A 296 13.04 -7.59 -8.97
CA PHE A 296 14.40 -7.38 -9.47
C PHE A 296 14.82 -8.44 -10.50
N LYS A 297 14.53 -9.72 -10.25
CA LYS A 297 14.85 -10.81 -11.20
C LYS A 297 14.06 -10.68 -12.51
N GLN A 298 12.78 -10.34 -12.42
CA GLN A 298 11.88 -10.22 -13.57
C GLN A 298 12.42 -9.22 -14.62
N GLN A 299 13.08 -8.14 -14.17
CA GLN A 299 13.73 -7.18 -15.06
C GLN A 299 14.72 -7.85 -16.05
N PHE A 300 15.45 -8.88 -15.62
CA PHE A 300 16.45 -9.54 -16.47
C PHE A 300 15.86 -10.69 -17.29
N GLU A 301 14.83 -11.35 -16.77
CA GLU A 301 14.07 -12.38 -17.50
C GLU A 301 13.37 -11.78 -18.73
N ASP A 302 12.78 -10.60 -18.60
CA ASP A 302 12.11 -9.88 -19.70
C ASP A 302 13.10 -9.40 -20.78
N ASP A 303 14.36 -9.13 -20.40
CA ASP A 303 15.44 -8.74 -21.31
C ASP A 303 16.10 -9.93 -22.04
N GLY A 304 15.65 -11.17 -21.77
CA GLY A 304 16.11 -12.39 -22.45
C GLY A 304 17.35 -13.05 -21.84
N GLU A 305 17.78 -12.60 -20.66
CA GLU A 305 18.76 -13.30 -19.84
C GLU A 305 18.00 -14.28 -18.93
N GLU A 306 17.78 -15.52 -19.41
CA GLU A 306 17.23 -16.60 -18.57
C GLU A 306 18.28 -16.98 -17.52
N PHE A 307 18.14 -16.46 -16.30
CA PHE A 307 18.80 -17.04 -15.15
C PHE A 307 18.09 -18.36 -14.82
N ASP A 308 18.56 -19.47 -15.39
CA ASP A 308 18.11 -20.79 -14.95
C ASP A 308 18.45 -20.94 -13.46
N ASP A 309 17.48 -21.32 -12.63
CA ASP A 309 17.70 -21.56 -11.20
C ASP A 309 18.78 -22.66 -11.00
N GLU A 310 19.03 -23.51 -12.01
CA GLU A 310 20.15 -24.46 -12.03
C GLU A 310 21.52 -23.76 -12.12
N ASP A 311 21.68 -22.67 -12.89
CA ASP A 311 22.95 -21.90 -13.00
C ASP A 311 23.25 -21.08 -11.73
N LEU A 312 22.21 -20.64 -11.00
CA LEU A 312 22.38 -19.97 -9.70
C LEU A 312 22.82 -20.93 -8.58
N SER A 313 22.59 -22.22 -8.75
CA SER A 313 23.04 -23.26 -7.79
C SER A 313 24.52 -23.63 -7.97
N GLU A 314 25.13 -23.31 -9.13
CA GLU A 314 26.57 -23.46 -9.39
C GLU A 314 27.41 -22.24 -8.97
N LEU A 315 26.76 -21.12 -8.61
CA LEU A 315 27.37 -20.02 -7.86
C LEU A 315 27.55 -20.46 -6.40
N ASP A 316 28.52 -21.34 -6.17
CA ASP A 316 29.11 -21.57 -4.86
C ASP A 316 29.72 -20.22 -4.43
N VAL A 317 28.97 -19.45 -3.66
CA VAL A 317 29.48 -18.24 -3.02
C VAL A 317 30.42 -18.75 -1.92
N ASP A 318 31.65 -19.06 -2.31
CA ASP A 318 32.76 -19.27 -1.38
C ASP A 318 32.88 -17.97 -0.57
N MET A 319 32.22 -17.94 0.59
CA MET A 319 32.49 -17.00 1.67
C MET A 319 33.84 -17.37 2.31
N ASP A 320 34.89 -17.43 1.51
CA ASP A 320 36.25 -17.38 2.02
C ASP A 320 36.62 -15.90 2.13
N GLU A 321 36.78 -15.46 3.38
CA GLU A 321 37.37 -14.18 3.73
C GLU A 321 38.72 -14.03 3.01
N ASP A 322 38.93 -12.84 2.44
CA ASP A 322 40.16 -12.31 1.83
C ASP A 322 40.40 -12.63 0.34
N ASP A 323 39.90 -11.79 -0.57
CA ASP A 323 40.80 -11.14 -1.56
C ASP A 323 40.22 -9.83 -2.13
N GLU A 324 41.08 -8.82 -2.24
CA GLU A 324 40.79 -7.51 -2.82
C GLU A 324 40.77 -7.61 -4.35
N SER A 325 39.59 -7.55 -4.98
CA SER A 325 39.49 -7.16 -6.39
C SER A 325 38.29 -6.26 -6.65
N ASP A 326 38.53 -4.95 -6.62
CA ASP A 326 37.67 -3.89 -7.15
C ASP A 326 37.59 -4.00 -8.70
N GLU A 327 36.82 -4.94 -9.23
CA GLU A 327 36.26 -4.77 -10.58
C GLU A 327 34.78 -4.38 -10.46
N GLU A 328 34.52 -3.07 -10.53
CA GLU A 328 33.17 -2.53 -10.72
C GLU A 328 32.58 -3.11 -12.01
N VAL A 329 31.53 -3.91 -11.88
CA VAL A 329 30.71 -4.34 -13.00
C VAL A 329 29.95 -3.11 -13.51
N ASP A 330 30.40 -2.56 -14.63
CA ASP A 330 29.80 -1.38 -15.26
C ASP A 330 28.47 -1.75 -15.96
N ILE A 331 27.39 -1.76 -15.17
CA ILE A 331 26.02 -2.08 -15.62
C ILE A 331 25.47 -1.03 -16.61
N ARG A 332 26.08 0.17 -16.69
CA ARG A 332 25.72 1.19 -17.70
C ARG A 332 26.06 0.75 -19.12
N ALA A 333 27.01 -0.18 -19.30
CA ALA A 333 27.32 -0.75 -20.60
C ALA A 333 26.23 -1.72 -21.11
N LEU A 334 25.42 -2.29 -20.21
CA LEU A 334 24.33 -3.22 -20.54
C LEU A 334 23.05 -2.48 -20.94
N VAL A 335 22.74 -1.35 -20.30
CA VAL A 335 21.49 -0.59 -20.52
C VAL A 335 21.58 0.39 -21.72
N GLY A 336 22.77 0.66 -22.25
CA GLY A 336 23.05 1.76 -23.17
C GLY A 336 23.14 1.45 -24.68
N LYS A 337 22.19 0.75 -25.30
CA LYS A 337 22.02 0.77 -26.79
C LYS A 337 20.57 0.87 -27.24
N GLY A 338 19.98 2.03 -26.98
CA GLY A 338 18.76 2.46 -27.67
C GLY A 338 18.99 2.77 -29.16
N LYS A 339 18.02 2.29 -29.97
CA LYS A 339 17.56 2.81 -31.27
C LYS A 339 18.61 3.05 -32.39
N LYS A 340 18.58 2.19 -33.40
CA LYS A 340 18.93 2.59 -34.77
C LYS A 340 17.68 3.14 -35.46
N ASP A 341 17.77 4.38 -35.89
CA ASP A 341 16.81 5.06 -36.75
C ASP A 341 16.52 4.26 -38.04
N ASP A 342 15.26 3.89 -38.24
CA ASP A 342 14.75 3.36 -39.52
C ASP A 342 14.52 4.53 -40.49
N ALA A 343 15.59 4.94 -41.18
CA ALA A 343 15.49 5.79 -42.37
C ALA A 343 15.71 4.94 -43.64
N PRO A 344 14.80 4.97 -44.64
CA PRO A 344 14.95 4.14 -45.83
C PRO A 344 16.13 4.59 -46.71
N PRO A 345 16.85 3.68 -47.37
CA PRO A 345 18.11 4.00 -48.03
C PRO A 345 17.91 4.83 -49.31
N ALA A 346 18.77 5.84 -49.48
CA ALA A 346 18.81 6.71 -50.67
C ALA A 346 19.16 5.94 -51.95
N LYS A 347 18.34 6.12 -53.00
CA LYS A 347 18.58 5.55 -54.35
C LYS A 347 19.84 6.14 -54.98
N LYS A 348 20.84 5.29 -55.25
CA LYS A 348 21.99 5.61 -56.11
C LYS A 348 21.52 5.93 -57.54
N GLN A 349 21.71 7.18 -57.98
CA GLN A 349 21.69 7.52 -59.40
C GLN A 349 22.90 6.89 -60.10
N ARG A 350 22.64 6.11 -61.15
CA ARG A 350 23.66 5.61 -62.08
C ARG A 350 23.92 6.69 -63.14
N LYS A 351 25.18 7.12 -63.27
CA LYS A 351 25.64 7.95 -64.38
C LYS A 351 25.62 7.14 -65.69
N ALA A 352 24.93 7.67 -66.70
CA ALA A 352 25.34 7.72 -68.11
C ALA A 352 24.55 8.84 -68.77
#